data_AF-A0A8C6RS11-F1
#
_entry.id   AF-A0A8C6RS11-F1
#
_cell.length_a   1.000
_cell.length_b   1.000
_cell.length_c   1.000
_cell.angle_alpha   90.00
_cell.angle_beta   90.00
_cell.angle_gamma   90.00
#
_symmetry.space_group_name_H-M   'P 1'
#
loop_
_entity.id
_entity.type
_entity.pdbx_description
1 polymer ?
#
loop_
_entity_poly.entity_id
_entity_poly.type
_entity_poly.pdbx_seq_one_letter_code
_entity_poly.pdbx_strand_id
1 'polypeptide(L)'
;MVQRLTYHHRLSNNTASRLSRTPSNRIVYLYTKKVGKAPKSACGVCPVVRPKVLMRLAYGGSMCAKCVRDRIKRAFLIEEQKIVVKVLKAQAQSQKVK
;
A
#
# COMPACT_ATOMS: atom_id res chain seq x y z
N MET A 1 44.56 -1.10 12.30
CA MET A 1 43.94 -2.44 12.46
C MET A 1 42.52 -2.39 11.91
N VAL A 2 42.12 -3.37 11.08
CA VAL A 2 40.77 -3.47 10.51
C VAL A 2 39.83 -4.16 11.51
N GLN A 3 38.62 -3.63 11.67
CA GLN A 3 37.61 -4.22 12.55
C GLN A 3 37.11 -5.56 11.97
N ARG A 4 37.23 -6.65 12.74
CA ARG A 4 36.62 -7.96 12.42
C ARG A 4 35.17 -7.98 12.90
N LEU A 5 34.33 -8.77 12.22
CA LEU A 5 32.89 -8.83 12.46
C LEU A 5 32.47 -10.26 12.77
N THR A 6 31.42 -10.41 13.58
CA THR A 6 30.82 -11.69 13.94
C THR A 6 29.32 -11.67 13.69
N TYR A 7 28.76 -12.79 13.25
CA TYR A 7 27.31 -12.95 13.14
C TYR A 7 26.65 -12.91 14.53
N HIS A 8 25.49 -12.28 14.64
CA HIS A 8 24.73 -12.24 15.90
C HIS A 8 23.82 -13.46 16.10
N HIS A 9 23.45 -14.17 15.03
CA HIS A 9 22.66 -15.39 15.11
C HIS A 9 23.56 -16.63 15.08
N ARG A 10 23.05 -17.76 15.59
CA ARG A 10 23.75 -19.06 15.56
C ARG A 10 24.03 -19.61 14.16
N LEU A 11 23.40 -19.04 13.12
CA LEU A 11 23.62 -19.43 11.74
C LEU A 11 24.96 -18.88 11.24
N SER A 12 25.93 -19.78 11.00
CA SER A 12 27.30 -19.46 10.57
C SER A 12 27.45 -19.28 9.05
N ASN A 13 26.45 -19.69 8.27
CA ASN A 13 26.50 -19.64 6.82
C ASN A 13 26.24 -18.24 6.26
N ASN A 14 26.75 -17.98 5.05
CA ASN A 14 26.61 -16.72 4.33
C ASN A 14 25.14 -16.46 3.92
N THR A 15 24.38 -15.85 4.82
CA THR A 15 23.01 -15.39 4.56
C THR A 15 22.98 -13.89 4.29
N ALA A 16 21.97 -13.46 3.53
CA ALA A 16 21.79 -12.06 3.17
C ALA A 16 21.79 -11.15 4.41
N SER A 17 22.86 -10.36 4.54
CA SER A 17 23.13 -9.47 5.67
C SER A 17 23.81 -8.20 5.13
N ARG A 18 23.63 -7.07 5.82
CA ARG A 18 24.17 -5.76 5.42
C ARG A 18 25.00 -5.19 6.55
N LEU A 19 26.14 -4.58 6.22
CA LEU A 19 26.95 -3.83 7.18
C LEU A 19 26.36 -2.45 7.43
N SER A 20 26.36 -2.02 8.69
CA SER A 20 25.91 -0.69 9.09
C SER A 20 26.81 -0.14 10.18
N ARG A 21 27.10 1.16 10.11
CA ARG A 21 27.82 1.88 11.16
C ARG A 21 26.82 2.38 12.20
N THR A 22 27.05 2.05 13.47
CA THR A 22 26.21 2.49 14.57
C THR A 22 26.57 3.92 15.00
N PRO A 23 25.68 4.62 15.74
CA PRO A 23 26.01 5.93 16.34
C PRO A 23 27.26 5.88 17.22
N SER A 24 27.56 4.74 17.84
CA SER A 24 28.76 4.47 18.63
C SER A 24 30.01 4.17 17.79
N ASN A 25 30.00 4.45 16.49
CA ASN A 25 31.10 4.21 15.54
C ASN A 25 31.55 2.74 15.41
N ARG A 26 30.69 1.76 15.70
CA ARG A 26 30.98 0.34 15.48
C ARG A 26 30.35 -0.13 14.17
N ILE A 27 31.06 -0.95 13.39
CA ILE A 27 30.48 -1.63 12.23
C ILE A 27 29.82 -2.92 12.71
N VAL A 28 28.57 -3.15 12.32
CA VAL A 28 27.75 -4.29 12.78
C VAL A 28 26.94 -4.90 11.62
N TYR A 29 26.71 -6.22 11.66
CA TYR A 29 25.80 -6.91 10.73
C TYR A 29 24.32 -6.67 11.08
N LEU A 30 23.54 -6.23 10.10
CA LEU A 30 22.07 -6.22 10.14
C LEU A 30 21.51 -7.30 9.21
N TYR A 31 20.66 -8.17 9.76
CA TYR A 31 19.95 -9.16 8.96
C TYR A 31 18.83 -8.51 8.17
N THR A 32 18.95 -8.52 6.85
CA THR A 32 17.94 -7.96 5.97
C THR A 32 16.79 -8.94 5.78
N LYS A 33 15.58 -8.42 5.63
CA LYS A 33 14.45 -9.23 5.20
C LYS A 33 14.52 -9.35 3.68
N LYS A 34 14.31 -10.56 3.13
CA LYS A 34 14.09 -10.77 1.69
C LYS A 34 13.10 -9.75 1.13
N VAL A 35 13.43 -9.19 -0.02
CA VAL A 35 12.60 -8.24 -0.77
C VAL A 35 11.23 -8.86 -1.09
N GLY A 36 10.19 -8.04 -1.03
CA GLY A 36 8.84 -8.42 -1.46
C GLY A 36 8.74 -8.47 -2.98
N LYS A 37 7.69 -9.08 -3.51
CA LYS A 37 7.29 -8.93 -4.92
C LYS A 37 6.06 -8.04 -4.98
N ALA A 38 5.97 -7.23 -6.03
CA ALA A 38 4.78 -6.42 -6.27
C ALA A 38 3.58 -7.36 -6.42
N PRO A 39 2.44 -7.09 -5.75
CA PRO A 39 1.22 -7.81 -6.05
C PRO A 39 0.83 -7.57 -7.51
N LYS A 40 0.37 -8.63 -8.18
CA LYS A 40 -0.40 -8.52 -9.43
C LYS A 40 -1.76 -7.89 -9.10
N SER A 41 -1.74 -6.61 -8.78
CA SER A 41 -2.90 -5.84 -8.41
C SER A 41 -3.55 -5.27 -9.66
N ALA A 42 -4.87 -5.11 -9.64
CA ALA A 42 -5.60 -4.37 -10.69
C ALA A 42 -5.20 -2.87 -10.73
N CYS A 43 -4.47 -2.42 -9.70
CA CYS A 43 -4.15 -1.04 -9.42
C CYS A 43 -2.84 -0.56 -10.06
N GLY A 44 -1.87 -1.46 -10.30
CA GLY A 44 -0.54 -1.15 -10.86
C GLY A 44 0.40 -0.34 -9.94
N VAL A 45 -0.13 0.43 -8.98
CA VAL A 45 0.61 1.31 -8.04
C VAL A 45 0.66 0.76 -6.61
N CYS A 46 0.44 -0.54 -6.43
CA CYS A 46 0.34 -1.16 -5.11
C CYS A 46 1.76 -1.43 -4.53
N PRO A 47 2.00 -1.18 -3.23
CA PRO A 47 3.35 -1.24 -2.66
C PRO A 47 3.93 -2.65 -2.67
N VAL A 48 5.25 -2.74 -2.88
CA VAL A 48 6.01 -3.99 -2.90
C VAL A 48 6.32 -4.42 -1.46
N VAL A 49 5.48 -5.29 -0.92
CA VAL A 49 5.58 -5.75 0.47
C VAL A 49 5.54 -7.28 0.54
N ARG A 50 5.97 -7.83 1.67
CA ARG A 50 5.87 -9.27 1.95
C ARG A 50 4.41 -9.69 2.18
N PRO A 51 4.02 -10.93 1.86
CA PRO A 51 2.62 -11.40 1.97
C PRO A 51 1.98 -11.17 3.34
N LYS A 52 2.74 -11.37 4.43
CA LYS A 52 2.25 -11.16 5.80
C LYS A 52 1.85 -9.70 6.08
N VAL A 53 2.53 -8.74 5.47
CA VAL A 53 2.20 -7.31 5.59
C VAL A 53 1.06 -6.95 4.62
N LEU A 54 1.07 -7.58 3.43
CA LEU A 54 0.06 -7.38 2.39
C LEU A 54 -1.36 -7.77 2.83
N MET A 55 -1.52 -8.85 3.61
CA MET A 55 -2.83 -9.28 4.13
C MET A 55 -3.55 -8.24 5.00
N ARG A 56 -2.82 -7.27 5.58
CA ARG A 56 -3.41 -6.19 6.37
C ARG A 56 -3.96 -5.04 5.52
N LEU A 57 -3.75 -5.08 4.20
CA LEU A 57 -4.22 -4.04 3.29
C LEU A 57 -5.65 -4.33 2.82
N ALA A 58 -6.40 -3.26 2.56
CA ALA A 58 -7.78 -3.33 2.07
C ALA A 58 -7.89 -4.19 0.79
N TYR A 59 -9.00 -4.92 0.65
CA TYR A 59 -9.25 -5.89 -0.42
C TYR A 59 -8.13 -6.95 -0.57
N GLY A 60 -7.56 -7.41 0.55
CA GLY A 60 -6.54 -8.47 0.58
C GLY A 60 -5.25 -8.13 -0.18
N GLY A 61 -4.96 -6.84 -0.37
CA GLY A 61 -3.80 -6.36 -1.14
C GLY A 61 -3.98 -6.36 -2.66
N SER A 62 -5.19 -6.59 -3.17
CA SER A 62 -5.53 -6.40 -4.58
C SER A 62 -5.62 -4.93 -5.01
N MET A 63 -5.87 -4.03 -4.05
CA MET A 63 -6.06 -2.59 -4.28
C MET A 63 -5.25 -1.76 -3.29
N CYS A 64 -4.70 -0.64 -3.78
CA CYS A 64 -3.97 0.30 -2.94
C CYS A 64 -4.91 1.19 -2.12
N ALA A 65 -4.47 1.66 -0.94
CA ALA A 65 -5.30 2.52 -0.09
C ALA A 65 -5.76 3.82 -0.80
N LYS A 66 -4.95 4.36 -1.71
CA LYS A 66 -5.35 5.49 -2.56
C LYS A 66 -6.50 5.11 -3.50
N CYS A 67 -6.35 3.99 -4.19
CA CYS A 67 -7.31 3.44 -5.14
C CYS A 67 -8.66 3.13 -4.49
N VAL A 68 -8.66 2.64 -3.25
CA VAL A 68 -9.87 2.41 -2.45
C VAL A 68 -10.57 3.73 -2.11
N ARG A 69 -9.83 4.73 -1.64
CA ARG A 69 -10.38 6.07 -1.33
C ARG A 69 -11.00 6.71 -2.57
N ASP A 70 -10.33 6.63 -3.71
CA ASP A 70 -10.82 7.19 -4.96
C ASP A 70 -12.09 6.48 -5.45
N ARG A 71 -12.19 5.15 -5.28
CA ARG A 71 -13.42 4.40 -5.56
C ARG A 71 -14.59 4.82 -4.67
N ILE A 72 -14.35 4.98 -3.36
CA ILE A 72 -15.39 5.40 -2.41
C ILE A 72 -15.91 6.79 -2.79
N LYS A 73 -15.00 7.76 -3.01
CA LYS A 73 -15.38 9.12 -3.41
C LYS A 73 -16.11 9.16 -4.74
N ARG A 74 -15.63 8.43 -5.75
CA ARG A 74 -16.27 8.37 -7.07
C ARG A 74 -17.67 7.74 -6.99
N ALA A 75 -17.82 6.63 -6.28
CA ALA A 75 -19.11 5.97 -6.11
C ALA A 75 -20.13 6.91 -5.44
N PHE A 76 -19.71 7.59 -4.37
CA PHE A 76 -20.54 8.58 -3.68
C PHE A 76 -20.98 9.71 -4.62
N LEU A 77 -20.03 10.40 -5.27
CA LEU A 77 -20.34 11.55 -6.14
C LEU A 77 -21.21 11.18 -7.34
N ILE A 78 -21.05 9.98 -7.90
CA ILE A 78 -21.88 9.50 -9.01
C ILE A 78 -23.32 9.28 -8.55
N GLU A 79 -23.54 8.70 -7.37
CA GLU A 79 -24.89 8.52 -6.84
C GLU A 79 -25.55 9.87 -6.50
N GLU A 80 -24.81 10.79 -5.90
CA GLU A 80 -25.29 12.16 -5.63
C GLU A 80 -25.69 12.87 -6.94
N GLN A 81 -24.86 12.80 -7.99
CA GLN A 81 -25.20 13.37 -9.29
C GLN A 81 -26.44 12.74 -9.91
N LYS A 82 -26.61 11.41 -9.80
CA LYS A 82 -27.81 10.72 -10.30
C LYS A 82 -29.08 11.22 -9.59
N ILE A 83 -29.02 11.45 -8.29
CA ILE A 83 -30.15 11.96 -7.49
C ILE A 83 -30.48 13.40 -7.95
N VAL A 84 -29.48 14.27 -8.05
CA VAL A 84 -29.66 15.66 -8.51
C VAL A 84 -30.30 15.71 -9.89
N VAL A 85 -29.82 14.90 -10.84
CA VAL A 85 -30.39 14.83 -12.20
C VAL A 85 -31.84 14.35 -12.18
N LYS A 86 -32.20 13.39 -11.33
CA LYS A 86 -33.60 12.94 -11.18
C LYS A 86 -34.50 14.05 -10.64
N VAL A 87 -34.05 14.77 -9.61
CA VAL A 87 -34.82 15.88 -9.01
C VAL A 87 -35.01 17.03 -10.00
N LEU A 88 -33.96 17.44 -10.72
CA LEU A 88 -34.05 18.50 -11.73
C LEU A 88 -35.04 18.15 -12.85
N LYS A 89 -35.04 16.89 -13.32
CA LYS A 89 -36.02 16.41 -14.31
C LYS A 89 -37.45 16.46 -13.79
N ALA A 90 -37.68 16.03 -12.55
CA ALA A 90 -39.00 16.07 -11.93
C ALA A 90 -39.52 17.53 -11.75
N GLN A 91 -38.65 18.45 -11.34
CA GLN A 91 -39.00 19.87 -11.22
C GLN A 91 -39.36 20.49 -12.59
N ALA A 92 -38.57 20.21 -13.63
CA ALA A 92 -38.85 20.71 -14.98
C ALA A 92 -40.18 20.19 -15.55
N GLN A 93 -40.56 18.94 -15.26
CA GLN A 93 -41.86 18.39 -15.63
C GLN A 93 -43.02 19.06 -14.87
N SER A 94 -42.85 19.31 -13.57
CA SER A 94 -43.88 19.99 -12.78
C SER A 94 -44.15 21.43 -13.23
N GLN A 95 -43.14 22.13 -13.76
CA GLN A 95 -43.28 23.51 -14.27
C GLN A 95 -43.95 23.59 -15.65
N LYS A 96 -43.86 22.56 -16.49
CA LYS A 96 -44.53 22.51 -17.81
C LYS A 96 -46.02 22.22 -17.74
N VAL A 97 -46.49 21.61 -16.65
CA VAL A 97 -47.89 21.22 -16.44
C VAL A 97 -48.69 22.37 -15.79
N LYS A 98 -48.01 23.35 -15.21
CA LYS A 98 -48.59 24.64 -14.82
C LYS A 98 -48.66 25.59 -16.01
#